data_AF-A0A1X0RXQ6-F1
#
_entry.id   AF-A0A1X0RXQ6-F1
#
_cell.length_a   1.000
_cell.length_b   1.000
_cell.length_c   1.000
_cell.angle_alpha   90.00
_cell.angle_beta   90.00
_cell.angle_gamma   90.00
#
_symmetry.space_group_name_H-M   'P 1'
#
loop_
_entity.id
_entity.type
_entity.pdbx_description
1 polymer ?
#
loop_
_entity_poly.entity_id
_entity_poly.type
_entity_poly.pdbx_seq_one_letter_code
_entity_poly.pdbx_strand_id
1 'polypeptide(L)'
;MSKPLPLSGNFDSVLCSHVMDVDWDGEKEILIGTYGRQVIIYKQGMFVQAYYRHAHPFLKVTGTQFYTILWKRQFAYPIYRIVHLDLNRDGLDELIVTTMYGVHIFQV
;
A
#
# COMPACT_ATOMS: atom_id res chain seq x y z
N MET A 1 16.78 -7.72 -12.14
CA MET A 1 16.04 -6.64 -12.84
C MET A 1 14.94 -6.14 -11.91
N SER A 2 14.80 -4.82 -11.73
CA SER A 2 13.72 -4.22 -10.95
C SER A 2 12.46 -4.05 -11.82
N LYS A 3 11.27 -4.40 -11.29
CA LYS A 3 9.98 -4.17 -11.96
C LYS A 3 9.20 -3.10 -11.16
N PRO A 4 8.67 -2.04 -11.81
CA PRO A 4 7.84 -1.06 -11.11
C PRO A 4 6.52 -1.68 -10.62
N LEU A 5 5.91 -1.05 -9.61
CA LEU A 5 4.57 -1.43 -9.17
C LEU A 5 3.58 -1.27 -10.32
N PRO A 6 2.59 -2.18 -10.46
CA PRO A 6 1.66 -2.14 -11.57
C PRO A 6 0.90 -0.82 -11.58
N LEU A 7 0.84 -0.18 -12.75
CA LEU A 7 0.13 1.09 -12.96
C LEU A 7 0.67 2.28 -12.14
N SER A 8 1.78 2.15 -11.41
CA SER A 8 2.30 3.23 -10.56
C SER A 8 2.64 4.50 -11.33
N GLY A 9 3.11 4.38 -12.58
CA GLY A 9 3.37 5.51 -13.47
C GLY A 9 2.14 6.03 -14.21
N ASN A 10 0.96 5.44 -14.03
CA ASN A 10 -0.27 5.85 -14.74
C ASN A 10 -1.01 6.99 -14.03
N PHE A 11 -0.58 7.36 -12.82
CA PHE A 11 -1.28 8.31 -11.94
C PHE A 11 -0.49 9.59 -11.69
N ASP A 12 0.29 10.02 -12.70
CA ASP A 12 1.29 11.10 -12.66
C ASP A 12 2.63 10.68 -12.00
N SER A 13 3.54 11.63 -11.86
CA SER A 13 4.87 11.48 -11.31
C SER A 13 4.81 11.08 -9.83
N VAL A 14 5.45 9.95 -9.50
CA VAL A 14 5.59 9.49 -8.12
C VAL A 14 6.62 10.38 -7.40
N LEU A 15 6.21 10.98 -6.28
CA LEU A 15 7.05 11.87 -5.48
C LEU A 15 7.56 11.22 -4.21
N CYS A 16 6.76 10.35 -3.60
CA CYS A 16 7.13 9.64 -2.38
C CYS A 16 6.50 8.25 -2.32
N SER A 17 7.09 7.38 -1.50
CA SER A 17 6.54 6.10 -1.11
C SER A 17 6.68 5.88 0.39
N HIS A 18 5.83 5.05 0.97
CA HIS A 18 5.84 4.67 2.38
C HIS A 18 5.29 3.26 2.55
N VAL A 19 5.62 2.59 3.66
CA VAL A 19 5.18 1.22 3.96
C VAL A 19 4.54 1.19 5.35
N MET A 20 3.33 0.66 5.45
CA MET A 20 2.65 0.40 6.72
C MET A 20 1.60 -0.70 6.53
N ASP A 21 1.05 -1.19 7.64
CA ASP A 21 -0.10 -2.09 7.63
C ASP A 21 -1.32 -1.18 7.75
N VAL A 22 -2.01 -0.95 6.63
CA VAL A 22 -3.09 0.05 6.52
C VAL A 22 -4.42 -0.53 7.00
N ASP A 23 -4.65 -1.83 6.83
CA ASP A 23 -5.91 -2.48 7.19
C ASP A 23 -5.82 -3.39 8.42
N TRP A 24 -4.66 -3.39 9.09
CA TRP A 24 -4.35 -4.10 10.34
C TRP A 24 -4.54 -5.60 10.24
N ASP A 25 -4.26 -6.17 9.07
CA ASP A 25 -4.32 -7.62 8.86
C ASP A 25 -2.97 -8.32 9.12
N GLY A 26 -1.94 -7.56 9.49
CA GLY A 26 -0.59 -8.04 9.80
C GLY A 26 0.37 -8.01 8.61
N GLU A 27 -0.12 -7.77 7.39
CA GLU A 27 0.70 -7.61 6.19
C GLU A 27 0.96 -6.13 5.89
N LYS A 28 2.09 -5.83 5.24
CA LYS A 28 2.46 -4.44 4.92
C LYS A 28 2.06 -4.06 3.50
N GLU A 29 1.34 -2.95 3.36
CA GLU A 29 1.05 -2.30 2.09
C GLU A 29 2.11 -1.27 1.71
N ILE A 30 2.21 -1.02 0.40
CA ILE A 30 3.03 0.07 -0.14
C ILE A 30 2.11 1.22 -0.56
N LEU A 31 2.34 2.39 0.02
CA LEU A 31 1.67 3.62 -0.33
C LEU A 31 2.58 4.45 -1.25
N ILE A 32 2.00 5.08 -2.26
CA ILE A 32 2.69 6.08 -3.08
C ILE A 32 1.90 7.37 -3.13
N GLY A 33 2.61 8.49 -3.11
CA GLY A 33 2.07 9.84 -3.30
C GLY A 33 2.55 10.42 -4.63
N THR A 34 1.63 11.01 -5.40
CA THR A 34 1.94 11.57 -6.72
C THR A 34 1.79 13.08 -6.79
N TYR A 35 2.47 13.70 -7.77
CA TYR A 35 2.26 15.10 -8.13
C TYR A 35 0.81 15.35 -8.58
N GLY A 36 0.20 14.37 -9.24
CA GLY A 36 -1.20 14.34 -9.67
C GLY A 36 -2.22 14.26 -8.54
N ARG A 37 -1.78 14.45 -7.29
CA ARG A 37 -2.60 14.55 -6.08
C ARG A 37 -3.28 13.23 -5.73
N GLN A 38 -2.63 12.12 -6.00
CA GLN A 38 -3.14 10.79 -5.67
C GLN A 38 -2.30 10.17 -4.55
N VAL A 39 -2.97 9.57 -3.56
CA VAL A 39 -2.41 8.50 -2.73
C VAL A 39 -2.95 7.18 -3.25
N ILE A 40 -2.06 6.24 -3.51
CA ILE A 40 -2.41 4.90 -4.01
C ILE A 40 -1.79 3.87 -3.08
N ILE A 41 -2.58 2.90 -2.67
CA ILE A 41 -2.18 1.84 -1.73
C ILE A 41 -2.16 0.52 -2.48
N TYR A 42 -1.04 -0.19 -2.38
CA TYR A 42 -0.83 -1.49 -3.00
C TYR A 42 -0.74 -2.57 -1.95
N LYS A 43 -1.52 -3.65 -2.13
CA LYS A 43 -1.44 -4.85 -1.31
C LYS A 43 -0.71 -5.95 -2.07
N GLN A 44 0.12 -6.70 -1.36
CA GLN A 44 0.81 -7.85 -1.91
C GLN A 44 -0.14 -9.05 -1.91
N GLY A 45 -0.22 -9.73 -3.05
CA GLY A 45 -0.88 -11.03 -3.20
C GLY A 45 0.12 -12.10 -3.61
N MET A 46 -0.25 -13.35 -3.39
CA MET A 46 0.51 -14.51 -3.86
C MET A 46 -0.42 -15.50 -4.55
N PHE A 47 -0.01 -15.97 -5.72
CA PHE A 47 -0.74 -17.06 -6.36
C PHE A 47 -0.53 -18.33 -5.56
N VAL A 48 -1.62 -18.92 -5.07
CA VAL A 48 -1.58 -20.20 -4.36
C VAL A 48 -2.15 -21.27 -5.28
N GLN A 49 -1.33 -22.26 -5.61
CA GLN A 49 -1.79 -23.44 -6.35
C GLN A 49 -2.08 -24.57 -5.38
N ALA A 50 -3.36 -24.85 -5.14
CA ALA A 50 -3.76 -26.02 -4.37
C ALA A 50 -3.48 -27.29 -5.19
N TYR A 51 -2.66 -28.19 -4.64
CA TYR A 51 -2.36 -29.48 -5.25
C TYR A 51 -2.99 -30.60 -4.41
N TYR A 52 -4.01 -31.25 -4.95
CA TYR A 52 -4.62 -32.42 -4.32
C TYR A 52 -3.76 -33.65 -4.63
N ARG A 53 -3.03 -34.13 -3.62
CA ARG A 53 -2.50 -35.50 -3.62
C ARG A 53 -3.37 -36.34 -2.70
N HIS A 54 -3.69 -37.56 -3.14
CA HIS A 54 -4.56 -38.53 -2.49
C HIS A 54 -4.60 -38.41 -0.95
N ALA A 55 -5.80 -38.12 -0.42
CA ALA A 55 -6.22 -38.13 0.98
C ALA A 55 -5.73 -37.02 1.95
N HIS A 56 -4.79 -36.13 1.60
CA HIS A 56 -4.45 -34.98 2.45
C HIS A 56 -4.20 -33.69 1.65
N PRO A 57 -4.98 -32.61 1.86
CA PRO A 57 -4.70 -31.32 1.23
C PRO A 57 -3.43 -30.73 1.85
N PHE A 58 -2.33 -30.72 1.10
CA PHE A 58 -1.17 -29.91 1.42
C PHE A 58 -1.17 -28.70 0.49
N LEU A 59 -1.40 -27.50 1.06
CA LEU A 59 -1.33 -26.25 0.30
C LEU A 59 0.14 -26.01 -0.05
N LYS A 60 0.55 -26.39 -1.27
CA LYS A 60 1.86 -26.01 -1.77
C LYS A 60 1.78 -24.58 -2.26
N VAL A 61 2.27 -23.65 -1.45
CA VAL A 61 2.43 -22.26 -1.85
C VAL A 61 3.59 -22.19 -2.84
N THR A 62 3.28 -22.36 -4.13
CA THR A 62 4.18 -22.04 -5.23
C THR A 62 3.59 -20.86 -5.98
N GLY A 63 4.18 -19.67 -5.82
CA GLY A 63 3.59 -18.47 -6.35
C GLY A 63 4.60 -17.37 -6.66
N THR A 64 4.39 -16.74 -7.80
CA THR A 64 4.94 -15.42 -8.12
C THR A 64 4.16 -14.39 -7.29
N GLN A 65 4.86 -13.52 -6.56
CA GLN A 65 4.22 -12.39 -5.88
C GLN A 65 3.65 -11.41 -6.91
N PHE A 66 2.50 -10.82 -6.60
CA PHE A 66 1.90 -9.76 -7.39
C PHE A 66 1.41 -8.64 -6.48
N TYR A 67 1.24 -7.46 -7.04
CA TYR A 67 0.68 -6.32 -6.33
C TYR A 67 -0.61 -5.90 -7.00
N THR A 68 -1.62 -5.56 -6.22
CA THR A 68 -2.87 -4.97 -6.70
C THR A 68 -3.09 -3.64 -6.00
N ILE A 69 -3.81 -2.74 -6.66
CA ILE A 69 -4.26 -1.52 -6.03
C ILE A 69 -5.38 -1.90 -5.06
N LEU A 70 -5.13 -1.72 -3.76
CA LEU A 70 -6.12 -1.90 -2.70
C LEU A 70 -7.07 -0.70 -2.69
N TRP A 71 -6.51 0.51 -2.72
CA TRP A 71 -7.28 1.74 -2.61
C TRP A 71 -6.58 2.94 -3.25
N LYS A 72 -7.36 3.97 -3.59
CA LYS A 72 -6.89 5.25 -4.12
C LYS A 72 -7.69 6.42 -3.57
N ARG A 73 -7.02 7.55 -3.35
CA ARG A 73 -7.68 8.81 -3.00
C ARG A 73 -7.02 10.02 -3.63
N GLN A 74 -7.89 10.90 -4.13
CA GLN A 74 -7.54 12.22 -4.62
C GLN A 74 -7.45 13.23 -3.46
N PHE A 75 -6.40 14.06 -3.47
CA PHE A 75 -6.24 15.24 -2.62
C PHE A 75 -6.35 16.52 -3.45
N ALA A 76 -6.47 17.67 -2.77
CA ALA A 76 -6.52 18.98 -3.44
C ALA A 76 -5.18 19.38 -4.08
N TYR A 77 -4.06 18.90 -3.53
CA TYR A 77 -2.70 19.32 -3.88
C TYR A 77 -1.71 18.13 -3.98
N PRO A 78 -0.56 18.31 -4.65
CA PRO A 78 0.48 17.27 -4.78
C PRO A 78 0.90 16.66 -3.45
N ILE A 79 1.21 15.35 -3.44
CA ILE A 79 1.62 14.61 -2.24
C ILE A 79 3.15 14.57 -2.13
N TYR A 80 3.72 15.25 -1.14
CA TYR A 80 5.18 15.31 -0.94
C TYR A 80 5.71 14.28 0.05
N ARG A 81 4.91 13.88 1.03
CA ARG A 81 5.32 12.90 2.04
C ARG A 81 4.14 12.13 2.61
N ILE A 82 4.37 10.87 2.90
CA ILE A 82 3.49 9.99 3.65
C ILE A 82 4.31 9.40 4.79
N VAL A 83 3.80 9.42 6.02
CA VAL A 83 4.37 8.74 7.19
C VAL A 83 3.25 8.21 8.08
N HIS A 84 3.59 7.32 9.01
CA HIS A 84 2.69 6.89 10.08
C HIS A 84 3.37 6.94 11.44
N LEU A 85 2.59 7.22 12.47
CA LEU A 85 2.99 7.22 13.86
C LEU A 85 1.75 7.24 14.76
N ASP A 86 1.77 6.49 15.85
CA ASP A 86 0.82 6.59 16.96
C ASP A 86 0.98 7.94 17.70
N LEU A 87 0.18 8.93 17.28
CA LEU A 87 0.18 10.29 17.80
C LEU A 87 -0.60 10.40 19.12
N ASN A 88 -1.68 9.64 19.25
CA ASN A 88 -2.60 9.75 20.38
C ASN A 88 -2.28 8.77 21.53
N ARG A 89 -1.37 7.82 21.28
CA ARG A 89 -0.91 6.76 22.20
C ARG A 89 -1.96 5.70 22.53
N ASP A 90 -2.82 5.38 21.58
CA ASP A 90 -3.81 4.29 21.69
C ASP A 90 -3.27 2.95 21.14
N GLY A 91 -2.06 2.95 20.59
CA GLY A 91 -1.41 1.78 20.00
C GLY A 91 -1.69 1.60 18.51
N LEU A 92 -2.39 2.53 17.87
CA LEU A 92 -2.71 2.52 16.45
C LEU A 92 -2.03 3.69 15.75
N ASP A 93 -1.29 3.42 14.67
CA ASP A 93 -0.58 4.48 13.96
C ASP A 93 -1.55 5.31 13.09
N GLU A 94 -1.56 6.64 13.22
CA GLU A 94 -2.24 7.51 12.28
C GLU A 94 -1.41 7.77 11.02
N LEU A 95 -2.09 7.86 9.88
CA LEU A 95 -1.50 8.20 8.59
C LEU A 95 -1.42 9.73 8.44
N ILE A 96 -0.19 10.23 8.26
CA ILE A 96 0.10 11.64 8.05
C ILE A 96 0.50 11.85 6.58
N VAL A 97 -0.30 12.65 5.86
CA VAL A 97 -0.07 13.00 4.45
C VAL A 97 0.27 14.48 4.34
N THR A 98 1.50 14.78 3.91
CA THR A 98 1.94 16.15 3.63
C THR A 98 1.69 16.50 2.17
N THR A 99 0.92 17.56 1.95
CA THR A 99 0.65 18.15 0.65
C THR A 99 1.36 19.49 0.49
N MET A 100 1.21 20.13 -0.67
CA MET A 100 1.83 21.44 -0.94
C MET A 100 1.49 22.53 0.07
N TYR A 101 0.28 22.52 0.63
CA TYR A 101 -0.23 23.60 1.48
C TYR A 101 -0.79 23.14 2.82
N GLY A 102 -0.61 21.88 3.18
CA GLY A 102 -1.17 21.37 4.42
C GLY A 102 -0.74 19.95 4.75
N VAL A 103 -0.96 19.58 6.01
CA VAL A 103 -0.75 18.23 6.54
C VAL A 103 -2.11 17.68 6.93
N HIS A 104 -2.42 16.48 6.46
CA HIS A 104 -3.65 15.76 6.77
C HIS A 104 -3.32 14.56 7.66
N ILE A 105 -4.12 14.35 8.69
CA ILE A 105 -4.01 13.22 9.60
C ILE A 105 -5.26 12.35 9.41
N PHE A 106 -5.07 11.06 9.15
CA PHE A 106 -6.14 10.08 9.03
C PHE A 106 -5.97 9.02 10.10
N GLN A 107 -7.04 8.76 10.83
CA GLN A 107 -7.18 7.51 11.56
C GLN A 107 -7.44 6.42 10.53
N VAL A 108 -6.55 5.42 10.51
CA VAL A 108 -6.59 4.30 9.58
C VAL A 108 -7.36 3.15 10.23
#